data_AF-A0A022FS63-F1
#
_entry.id   AF-A0A022FS63-F1
#
_cell.length_a   1.000
_cell.length_b   1.000
_cell.length_c   1.000
_cell.angle_alpha   90.00
_cell.angle_beta   90.00
_cell.angle_gamma   90.00
#
_symmetry.space_group_name_H-M   'P 1'
#
loop_
_entity.id
_entity.type
_entity.pdbx_description
1 polymer ?
#
loop_
_entity_poly.entity_id
_entity_poly.type
_entity_poly.pdbx_seq_one_letter_code
_entity_poly.pdbx_strand_id
1 'polypeptide(L)'
;MPPDACSSPPSEMLLSPPRFPILMLDEAKLTPALGYLFHRKWLDPYESLVSILWKFEKANGLSGSVVAHLMGPDVDPYEGLVPELGAVDIDRLHGALGLPKTTLRDALLAPTERRRFCATFRHCRRCIAHGYHSVVHQVDTVYRCPAHHDMLESACRKCGYGAPYRVNVQLLETPYRCSQCRESYGGHGWRPTEARPMRAGYCRALARKYVGCALGL
;
A
#
# COMPACT_ATOMS: atom_id res chain seq x y z
N MET A 1 -25.86 -31.13 -58.88
CA MET A 1 -24.94 -31.15 -57.71
C MET A 1 -23.77 -30.22 -58.02
N PRO A 2 -23.87 -28.93 -57.69
CA PRO A 2 -22.73 -28.01 -57.78
C PRO A 2 -21.83 -28.17 -56.53
N PRO A 3 -20.50 -27.98 -56.66
CA PRO A 3 -19.56 -28.08 -55.55
C PRO A 3 -19.53 -26.82 -54.68
N ASP A 4 -19.09 -27.03 -53.45
CA ASP A 4 -19.12 -26.13 -52.30
C ASP A 4 -18.44 -24.77 -52.52
N ALA A 5 -19.08 -23.72 -51.99
CA ALA A 5 -18.55 -22.38 -51.92
C ALA A 5 -17.38 -22.31 -50.90
N CYS A 6 -16.16 -22.15 -51.39
CA CYS A 6 -15.04 -21.68 -50.58
C CYS A 6 -15.36 -20.29 -50.03
N SER A 7 -15.52 -20.19 -48.72
CA SER A 7 -15.59 -18.91 -48.02
C SER A 7 -14.18 -18.36 -47.85
N SER A 8 -13.90 -17.22 -48.49
CA SER A 8 -12.65 -16.49 -48.28
C SER A 8 -12.53 -16.01 -46.82
N PRO A 9 -11.32 -15.93 -46.25
CA PRO A 9 -11.14 -15.35 -44.92
C PRO A 9 -11.47 -13.85 -44.93
N PRO A 10 -11.87 -13.25 -43.79
CA PRO A 10 -12.11 -11.82 -43.72
C PRO A 10 -10.79 -11.10 -44.00
N SER A 11 -10.84 -10.17 -44.96
CA SER A 11 -9.79 -9.20 -45.26
C SER A 11 -9.27 -8.61 -43.95
N GLU A 12 -7.97 -8.78 -43.67
CA GLU A 12 -7.27 -8.07 -42.61
C GLU A 12 -7.58 -6.58 -42.76
N MET A 13 -8.44 -6.06 -41.90
CA MET A 13 -8.59 -4.62 -41.75
C MET A 13 -7.28 -4.11 -41.17
N LEU A 14 -6.42 -3.59 -42.05
CA LEU A 14 -5.30 -2.75 -41.69
C LEU A 14 -5.82 -1.60 -40.84
N LEU A 15 -5.77 -1.79 -39.51
CA LEU A 15 -6.07 -0.75 -38.54
C LEU A 15 -5.08 0.37 -38.81
N SER A 16 -5.60 1.48 -39.35
CA SER A 16 -4.81 2.68 -39.55
C SER A 16 -4.22 3.10 -38.20
N PRO A 17 -2.92 3.44 -38.12
CA PRO A 17 -2.31 3.85 -36.88
C PRO A 17 -3.09 5.04 -36.29
N PRO A 18 -3.32 5.07 -34.97
CA PRO A 18 -4.10 6.14 -34.35
C PRO A 18 -3.51 7.50 -34.72
N ARG A 19 -4.37 8.42 -35.19
CA ARG A 19 -4.01 9.77 -35.66
C ARG A 19 -3.44 10.69 -34.57
N PHE A 20 -3.34 10.20 -33.34
CA PHE A 20 -2.73 10.88 -32.22
C PHE A 20 -1.54 10.05 -31.75
N PRO A 21 -0.32 10.60 -31.74
CA PRO A 21 0.80 9.91 -31.12
C PRO A 21 0.44 9.69 -29.65
N ILE A 22 0.32 8.42 -29.24
CA ILE A 22 0.34 8.08 -27.82
C ILE A 22 1.75 8.48 -27.38
N LEU A 23 1.84 9.61 -26.67
CA LEU A 23 3.09 10.04 -26.05
C LEU A 23 3.45 8.95 -25.03
N MET A 24 4.37 8.09 -25.40
CA MET A 24 5.01 7.17 -24.48
C MET A 24 5.85 8.03 -23.54
N LEU A 25 5.24 8.45 -22.43
CA LEU A 25 5.95 9.09 -21.35
C LEU A 25 6.87 8.03 -20.73
N ASP A 26 8.16 8.27 -20.86
CA ASP A 26 9.17 7.52 -20.14
C ASP A 26 9.01 7.86 -18.65
N GLU A 27 8.32 7.00 -17.91
CA GLU A 27 8.07 7.20 -16.48
C GLU A 27 9.37 7.32 -15.66
N ALA A 28 10.48 6.73 -16.14
CA ALA A 28 11.78 6.90 -15.50
C ALA A 28 12.28 8.36 -15.61
N LYS A 29 11.87 9.09 -16.67
CA LYS A 29 12.13 10.54 -16.86
C LYS A 29 11.09 11.44 -16.19
N LEU A 30 10.02 10.89 -15.62
CA LEU A 30 9.04 11.62 -14.81
C LEU A 30 9.43 11.75 -13.34
N THR A 31 10.65 11.35 -12.98
CA THR A 31 11.21 11.72 -11.67
C THR A 31 11.21 13.24 -11.57
N PRO A 32 10.61 13.84 -10.52
CA PRO A 32 10.56 15.28 -10.39
C PRO A 32 11.97 15.85 -10.47
N ALA A 33 12.16 16.98 -11.17
CA ALA A 33 13.47 17.63 -11.31
C ALA A 33 14.12 17.99 -9.94
N LEU A 34 13.33 18.04 -8.87
CA LEU A 34 13.75 18.28 -7.48
C LEU A 34 13.64 17.02 -6.58
N GLY A 35 13.33 15.86 -7.15
CA GLY A 35 13.06 14.61 -6.43
C GLY A 35 11.70 14.58 -5.74
N TYR A 36 11.39 13.46 -5.08
CA TYR A 36 10.20 13.32 -4.26
C TYR A 36 10.43 13.86 -2.85
N LEU A 37 9.40 14.46 -2.26
CA LEU A 37 9.39 14.93 -0.89
C LEU A 37 8.92 13.83 0.05
N PHE A 38 9.81 13.36 0.93
CA PHE A 38 9.42 12.49 2.03
C PHE A 38 10.26 12.74 3.27
N HIS A 39 9.62 13.19 4.35
CA HIS A 39 10.33 13.46 5.59
C HIS A 39 10.13 12.34 6.61
N ARG A 40 11.25 11.80 7.13
CA ARG A 40 11.24 10.78 8.18
C ARG A 40 10.42 11.16 9.42
N LYS A 41 10.33 12.46 9.75
CA LYS A 41 9.52 12.98 10.88
C LYS A 41 8.02 12.70 10.75
N TRP A 42 7.54 12.34 9.56
CA TRP A 42 6.16 11.97 9.32
C TRP A 42 5.82 10.55 9.74
N LEU A 43 6.84 9.73 10.04
CA LEU A 43 6.64 8.33 10.41
C LEU A 43 6.53 8.18 11.92
N ASP A 44 5.59 7.34 12.33
CA ASP A 44 5.50 6.84 13.70
C ASP A 44 6.17 5.44 13.79
N PRO A 45 6.56 4.97 14.99
CA PRO A 45 7.22 3.67 15.14
C PRO A 45 6.37 2.50 14.63
N TYR A 46 7.00 1.55 13.93
CA TYR A 46 6.37 0.33 13.40
C TYR A 46 5.18 0.59 12.48
N GLU A 47 5.23 1.72 11.78
CA GLU A 47 4.34 2.04 10.67
C GLU A 47 4.52 1.03 9.54
N SER A 48 3.42 0.47 9.04
CA SER A 48 3.44 -0.49 7.93
C SER A 48 3.83 0.17 6.61
N LEU A 49 4.32 -0.62 5.66
CA LEU A 49 4.62 -0.13 4.31
C LEU A 49 3.39 0.50 3.64
N VAL A 50 2.19 -0.05 3.81
CA VAL A 50 0.93 0.53 3.28
C VAL A 50 0.77 2.00 3.68
N SER A 51 0.93 2.28 4.97
CA SER A 51 0.78 3.64 5.53
C SER A 51 1.90 4.58 5.06
N ILE A 52 3.14 4.08 5.00
CA ILE A 52 4.29 4.82 4.46
C ILE A 52 4.02 5.23 3.00
N LEU A 53 3.58 4.30 2.17
CA LEU A 53 3.30 4.54 0.75
C LEU A 53 2.12 5.47 0.55
N TRP A 54 1.06 5.39 1.38
CA TRP A 54 -0.02 6.39 1.35
C TRP A 54 0.46 7.79 1.70
N LYS A 55 1.35 7.95 2.69
CA LYS A 55 1.94 9.26 3.00
C LYS A 55 2.80 9.77 1.85
N PHE A 56 3.57 8.87 1.22
CA PHE A 56 4.42 9.21 0.08
C PHE A 56 3.61 9.64 -1.14
N GLU A 57 2.59 8.85 -1.50
CA GLU A 57 1.60 9.17 -2.55
C GLU A 57 0.95 10.53 -2.30
N LYS A 58 0.37 10.74 -1.11
CA LYS A 58 -0.26 12.01 -0.70
C LYS A 58 0.68 13.22 -0.76
N ALA A 59 1.92 13.05 -0.32
CA ALA A 59 2.88 14.15 -0.26
C ALA A 59 3.39 14.60 -1.64
N ASN A 60 3.35 13.69 -2.61
CA ASN A 60 3.91 13.90 -3.94
C ASN A 60 2.86 13.94 -5.06
N GLY A 61 1.58 13.67 -4.74
CA GLY A 61 0.49 13.64 -5.72
C GLY A 61 0.68 12.56 -6.79
N LEU A 62 1.20 11.39 -6.40
CA LEU A 62 1.55 10.32 -7.34
C LEU A 62 0.34 9.42 -7.66
N SER A 63 0.35 8.79 -8.84
CA SER A 63 -0.61 7.72 -9.12
C SER A 63 -0.26 6.46 -8.32
N GLY A 64 -1.26 5.61 -8.07
CA GLY A 64 -1.03 4.33 -7.42
C GLY A 64 -0.08 3.43 -8.22
N SER A 65 -0.09 3.52 -9.55
CA SER A 65 0.78 2.74 -10.42
C SER A 65 2.26 3.08 -10.20
N VAL A 66 2.62 4.36 -10.15
CA VAL A 66 4.00 4.81 -9.90
C VAL A 66 4.48 4.33 -8.52
N VAL A 67 3.62 4.40 -7.52
CA VAL A 67 3.95 4.00 -6.15
C VAL A 67 4.09 2.47 -6.02
N ALA A 68 3.29 1.69 -6.75
CA ALA A 68 3.38 0.23 -6.75
C ALA A 68 4.74 -0.26 -7.29
N HIS A 69 5.26 0.37 -8.34
CA HIS A 69 6.58 0.04 -8.89
C HIS A 69 7.73 0.32 -7.91
N LEU A 70 7.54 1.12 -6.85
CA LEU A 70 8.58 1.27 -5.82
C LEU A 70 8.91 -0.04 -5.11
N MET A 71 7.99 -1.00 -5.15
CA MET A 71 8.16 -2.29 -4.48
C MET A 71 9.00 -3.28 -5.31
N GLY A 72 9.17 -3.05 -6.61
CA GLY A 72 9.97 -3.86 -7.51
C GLY A 72 9.74 -3.50 -9.00
N PRO A 73 10.71 -3.75 -9.89
CA PRO A 73 10.60 -3.41 -11.32
C PRO A 73 9.52 -4.22 -12.06
N ASP A 74 9.34 -5.49 -11.69
CA ASP A 74 8.44 -6.43 -12.37
C ASP A 74 7.08 -6.58 -11.67
N VAL A 75 6.74 -5.64 -10.78
CA VAL A 75 5.48 -5.67 -10.04
C VAL A 75 4.35 -5.27 -10.98
N ASP A 76 3.39 -6.17 -11.18
CA ASP A 76 2.10 -5.80 -11.75
C ASP A 76 1.35 -4.90 -10.74
N PRO A 77 1.05 -3.64 -11.09
CA PRO A 77 0.47 -2.68 -10.16
C PRO A 77 -1.00 -3.01 -9.78
N TYR A 78 -1.72 -3.80 -10.59
CA TYR A 78 -3.12 -4.16 -10.34
C TYR A 78 -3.24 -5.41 -9.46
N GLU A 79 -2.41 -6.42 -9.69
CA GLU A 79 -2.28 -7.57 -8.80
C GLU A 79 -1.64 -7.16 -7.47
N GLY A 80 -0.60 -6.32 -7.56
CA GLY A 80 0.19 -5.86 -6.44
C GLY A 80 0.89 -7.01 -5.71
N LEU A 81 1.32 -6.74 -4.48
CA LEU A 81 2.01 -7.75 -3.67
C LEU A 81 1.77 -7.58 -2.17
N VAL A 82 1.93 -8.66 -1.43
CA VAL A 82 1.86 -8.64 0.04
C VAL A 82 3.14 -7.98 0.56
N PRO A 83 3.06 -6.91 1.38
CA PRO A 83 4.24 -6.17 1.82
C PRO A 83 5.03 -6.97 2.87
N GLU A 84 5.83 -7.92 2.39
CA GLU A 84 6.56 -8.93 3.15
C GLU A 84 8.06 -8.88 2.83
N LEU A 85 8.90 -9.24 3.81
CA LEU A 85 10.33 -9.44 3.60
C LEU A 85 10.57 -10.52 2.53
N GLY A 86 11.47 -10.24 1.59
CA GLY A 86 11.78 -11.14 0.46
C GLY A 86 10.88 -10.93 -0.75
N ALA A 87 9.67 -10.40 -0.58
CA ALA A 87 8.77 -10.05 -1.70
C ALA A 87 8.97 -8.59 -2.19
N VAL A 88 9.55 -7.73 -1.36
CA VAL A 88 9.73 -6.30 -1.62
C VAL A 88 11.20 -5.95 -1.79
N ASP A 89 11.54 -5.18 -2.82
CA ASP A 89 12.86 -4.61 -3.03
C ASP A 89 13.13 -3.45 -2.06
N ILE A 90 13.79 -3.76 -0.95
CA ILE A 90 14.13 -2.78 0.10
C ILE A 90 15.14 -1.74 -0.40
N ASP A 91 16.03 -2.10 -1.33
CA ASP A 91 17.07 -1.19 -1.80
C ASP A 91 16.46 -0.13 -2.73
N ARG A 92 15.53 -0.53 -3.58
CA ARG A 92 14.69 0.39 -4.37
C ARG A 92 13.85 1.30 -3.47
N LEU A 93 13.17 0.76 -2.46
CA LEU A 93 12.41 1.57 -1.49
C LEU A 93 13.30 2.56 -0.74
N HIS A 94 14.51 2.14 -0.34
CA HIS A 94 15.48 3.01 0.32
C HIS A 94 15.89 4.17 -0.58
N GLY A 95 16.23 3.89 -1.84
CA GLY A 95 16.60 4.92 -2.81
C GLY A 95 15.46 5.90 -3.10
N ALA A 96 14.22 5.41 -3.20
CA ALA A 96 13.06 6.24 -3.52
C ALA A 96 12.54 7.08 -2.33
N LEU A 97 12.51 6.50 -1.12
CA LEU A 97 11.90 7.12 0.05
C LEU A 97 12.91 7.84 0.95
N GLY A 98 14.22 7.60 0.79
CA GLY A 98 15.27 8.15 1.66
C GLY A 98 15.18 7.65 3.11
N LEU A 99 14.48 6.54 3.36
CA LEU A 99 14.30 5.97 4.70
C LEU A 99 15.38 4.95 5.03
N PRO A 100 15.82 4.81 6.29
CA PRO A 100 16.74 3.75 6.67
C PRO A 100 16.19 2.36 6.33
N LYS A 101 17.05 1.46 5.81
CA LYS A 101 16.66 0.07 5.50
C LYS A 101 16.07 -0.66 6.71
N THR A 102 16.50 -0.33 7.92
CA THR A 102 15.93 -0.87 9.17
C THR A 102 14.46 -0.50 9.34
N THR A 103 14.12 0.78 9.16
CA THR A 103 12.73 1.27 9.18
C THR A 103 11.87 0.57 8.12
N LEU A 104 12.42 0.36 6.92
CA LEU A 104 11.70 -0.35 5.85
C LEU A 104 11.47 -1.83 6.18
N ARG A 105 12.45 -2.51 6.79
CA ARG A 105 12.26 -3.89 7.27
C ARG A 105 11.20 -3.98 8.36
N ASP A 106 11.20 -3.03 9.30
CA ASP A 106 10.21 -3.00 10.38
C ASP A 106 8.78 -2.76 9.87
N ALA A 107 8.64 -2.10 8.71
CA ALA A 107 7.38 -1.81 8.04
C ALA A 107 6.78 -3.01 7.26
N LEU A 108 7.58 -4.06 7.05
CA LEU A 108 7.21 -5.25 6.29
C LEU A 108 6.77 -6.39 7.22
N LEU A 109 5.92 -7.26 6.69
CA LEU A 109 5.62 -8.54 7.32
C LEU A 109 6.87 -9.42 7.29
N ALA A 110 7.12 -10.13 8.40
CA ALA A 110 8.24 -11.05 8.54
C ALA A 110 7.71 -12.38 9.08
N PRO A 111 7.12 -13.22 8.21
CA PRO A 111 6.49 -14.45 8.66
C PRO A 111 7.55 -15.43 9.16
N THR A 112 7.17 -16.12 10.21
CA THR A 112 7.90 -17.25 10.76
C THR A 112 6.86 -18.31 11.13
N GLU A 113 7.28 -19.53 11.44
CA GLU A 113 6.33 -20.58 11.89
C GLU A 113 5.42 -20.11 13.04
N ARG A 114 5.94 -19.23 13.90
CA ARG A 114 5.24 -18.67 15.07
C ARG A 114 4.52 -17.35 14.80
N ARG A 115 4.75 -16.72 13.64
CA ARG A 115 4.22 -15.39 13.32
C ARG A 115 3.45 -15.46 12.02
N ARG A 116 2.13 -15.59 12.15
CA ARG A 116 1.18 -15.56 11.04
C ARG A 116 0.53 -14.19 10.93
N PHE A 117 0.06 -13.88 9.73
CA PHE A 117 -0.59 -12.61 9.44
C PHE A 117 -1.93 -12.83 8.76
N CYS A 118 -2.83 -11.88 8.94
CA CYS A 118 -4.12 -11.90 8.26
C CYS A 118 -3.95 -11.45 6.81
N ALA A 119 -4.62 -12.17 5.91
CA ALA A 119 -4.65 -11.84 4.48
C ALA A 119 -5.56 -10.64 4.15
N THR A 120 -6.41 -10.21 5.09
CA THR A 120 -7.28 -9.04 4.96
C THR A 120 -6.71 -7.84 5.69
N PHE A 121 -6.89 -6.64 5.13
CA PHE A 121 -6.44 -5.38 5.72
C PHE A 121 -7.19 -5.09 7.03
N ARG A 122 -6.56 -5.44 8.14
CA ARG A 122 -7.03 -5.09 9.48
C ARG A 122 -6.56 -3.72 9.94
N HIS A 123 -7.44 -2.95 10.58
CA HIS A 123 -7.09 -1.60 11.00
C HIS A 123 -7.81 -1.18 12.29
N CYS A 124 -7.21 -0.22 12.98
CA CYS A 124 -7.88 0.53 14.05
C CYS A 124 -8.37 1.86 13.49
N ARG A 125 -9.66 2.16 13.65
CA ARG A 125 -10.26 3.41 13.16
C ARG A 125 -9.54 4.66 13.66
N ARG A 126 -9.14 4.67 14.94
CA ARG A 126 -8.46 5.82 15.56
C ARG A 126 -7.04 6.00 15.03
N CYS A 127 -6.32 4.92 14.76
CA CYS A 127 -5.04 4.97 14.07
C CYS A 127 -5.19 5.51 12.65
N ILE A 128 -6.18 5.01 11.89
CA ILE A 128 -6.43 5.48 10.53
C ILE A 128 -6.87 6.95 10.52
N ALA A 129 -7.67 7.39 11.49
CA ALA A 129 -8.04 8.79 11.66
C ALA A 129 -6.82 9.71 11.82
N HIS A 130 -5.79 9.23 12.53
CA HIS A 130 -4.48 9.88 12.69
C HIS A 130 -3.60 9.78 11.43
N GLY A 131 -4.02 8.99 10.44
CA GLY A 131 -3.24 8.78 9.24
C GLY A 131 -2.10 7.78 9.42
N TYR A 132 -2.32 6.76 10.26
CA TYR A 132 -1.33 5.75 10.60
C TYR A 132 -1.93 4.34 10.53
N HIS A 133 -1.15 3.39 10.04
CA HIS A 133 -1.42 1.97 10.15
C HIS A 133 -0.14 1.21 10.53
N SER A 134 -0.21 0.35 11.56
CA SER A 134 0.91 -0.45 12.04
C SER A 134 0.95 -1.83 11.40
N VAL A 135 2.15 -2.35 11.17
CA VAL A 135 2.36 -3.77 10.82
C VAL A 135 1.80 -4.73 11.88
N VAL A 136 1.76 -4.30 13.16
CA VAL A 136 1.21 -5.09 14.28
C VAL A 136 -0.27 -5.41 14.08
N HIS A 137 -1.02 -4.54 13.40
CA HIS A 137 -2.43 -4.79 13.14
C HIS A 137 -2.67 -6.01 12.25
N GLN A 138 -1.66 -6.47 11.49
CA GLN A 138 -1.78 -7.65 10.66
C GLN A 138 -1.40 -8.96 11.35
N VAL A 139 -0.79 -8.93 12.54
CA VAL A 139 -0.44 -10.16 13.29
C VAL A 139 -1.69 -10.86 13.81
N ASP A 140 -1.95 -12.09 13.41
CA ASP A 140 -3.22 -12.81 13.62
C ASP A 140 -3.70 -12.88 15.09
N THR A 141 -2.77 -13.06 16.03
CA THR A 141 -3.03 -13.08 17.48
C THR A 141 -3.36 -11.71 18.09
N VAL A 142 -3.22 -10.62 17.32
CA VAL A 142 -3.55 -9.27 17.75
C VAL A 142 -4.97 -8.94 17.31
N TYR A 143 -5.92 -9.02 18.23
CA TYR A 143 -7.33 -8.69 17.95
C TYR A 143 -7.69 -7.24 18.33
N ARG A 144 -6.96 -6.65 19.28
CA ARG A 144 -7.17 -5.26 19.74
C ARG A 144 -5.96 -4.40 19.42
N CYS A 145 -6.22 -3.14 19.07
CA CYS A 145 -5.18 -2.15 18.86
C CYS A 145 -4.37 -1.94 20.17
N PRO A 146 -3.04 -2.11 20.17
CA PRO A 146 -2.25 -1.89 21.38
C PRO A 146 -2.31 -0.46 21.91
N ALA A 147 -2.48 0.52 21.03
CA ALA A 147 -2.54 1.93 21.38
C ALA A 147 -3.91 2.36 21.94
N HIS A 148 -4.99 1.82 21.37
CA HIS A 148 -6.36 2.32 21.63
C HIS A 148 -7.28 1.31 22.32
N HIS A 149 -6.87 0.05 22.40
CA HIS A 149 -7.64 -1.07 22.96
C HIS A 149 -8.96 -1.42 22.25
N ASP A 150 -9.29 -0.72 21.18
CA ASP A 150 -10.39 -1.04 20.27
C ASP A 150 -10.14 -2.35 19.50
N MET A 151 -11.21 -3.07 19.16
CA MET A 151 -11.13 -4.21 18.25
C MET A 151 -10.64 -3.77 16.88
N LEU A 152 -9.77 -4.55 16.26
CA LEU A 152 -9.33 -4.32 14.88
C LEU A 152 -10.45 -4.72 13.91
N GLU A 153 -10.71 -3.86 12.94
CA GLU A 153 -11.70 -4.07 11.88
C GLU A 153 -11.03 -4.63 10.64
N SER A 154 -11.64 -5.64 10.02
CA SER A 154 -11.17 -6.26 8.77
C SER A 154 -12.04 -5.92 7.56
N ALA A 155 -13.10 -5.13 7.75
CA ALA A 155 -14.10 -4.82 6.73
C ALA A 155 -14.56 -3.36 6.84
N CYS A 156 -15.00 -2.79 5.72
CA CYS A 156 -15.60 -1.47 5.70
C CYS A 156 -16.96 -1.47 6.42
N ARG A 157 -17.17 -0.55 7.38
CA ARG A 157 -18.46 -0.45 8.09
C ARG A 157 -19.66 -0.06 7.22
N LYS A 158 -19.44 0.54 6.05
CA LYS A 158 -20.52 0.97 5.15
C LYS A 158 -20.94 -0.11 4.15
N CYS A 159 -19.98 -0.77 3.52
CA CYS A 159 -20.27 -1.73 2.45
C CYS A 159 -19.89 -3.18 2.78
N GLY A 160 -19.27 -3.44 3.94
CA GLY A 160 -18.83 -4.78 4.34
C GLY A 160 -17.60 -5.31 3.62
N TYR A 161 -17.05 -4.58 2.64
CA TYR A 161 -15.89 -5.04 1.87
C TYR A 161 -14.64 -5.22 2.74
N GLY A 162 -14.10 -6.44 2.76
CA GLY A 162 -12.81 -6.78 3.36
C GLY A 162 -11.71 -6.68 2.32
N ALA A 163 -10.94 -5.58 2.35
CA ALA A 163 -9.86 -5.38 1.40
C ALA A 163 -8.73 -6.41 1.63
N PRO A 164 -8.18 -7.03 0.58
CA PRO A 164 -6.95 -7.82 0.71
C PRO A 164 -5.80 -6.97 1.25
N TYR A 165 -4.94 -7.54 2.10
CA TYR A 165 -3.72 -6.89 2.57
C TYR A 165 -2.61 -7.01 1.51
N ARG A 166 -2.82 -6.31 0.39
CA ARG A 166 -1.91 -6.25 -0.76
C ARG A 166 -1.74 -4.81 -1.18
N VAL A 167 -0.50 -4.40 -1.44
CA VAL A 167 -0.22 -3.09 -2.01
C VAL A 167 -0.42 -3.19 -3.52
N ASN A 168 -1.57 -2.70 -3.98
CA ASN A 168 -1.91 -2.54 -5.38
C ASN A 168 -2.49 -1.14 -5.63
N VAL A 169 -2.76 -0.82 -6.89
CA VAL A 169 -3.33 0.48 -7.30
C VAL A 169 -4.61 0.79 -6.54
N GLN A 170 -5.52 -0.17 -6.38
CA GLN A 170 -6.80 0.05 -5.69
C GLN A 170 -6.59 0.51 -4.24
N LEU A 171 -5.68 -0.13 -3.51
CA LEU A 171 -5.36 0.25 -2.14
C LEU A 171 -4.61 1.59 -2.10
N LEU A 172 -3.64 1.80 -2.99
CA LEU A 172 -2.80 3.00 -3.03
C LEU A 172 -3.60 4.26 -3.39
N GLU A 173 -4.56 4.17 -4.30
CA GLU A 173 -5.41 5.30 -4.73
C GLU A 173 -6.61 5.56 -3.80
N THR A 174 -6.75 4.76 -2.74
CA THR A 174 -7.76 4.98 -1.70
C THR A 174 -7.17 5.10 -0.30
N PRO A 175 -6.20 6.03 -0.10
CA PRO A 175 -5.55 6.20 1.19
C PRO A 175 -6.58 6.46 2.28
N TYR A 176 -6.55 5.64 3.33
CA TYR A 176 -7.44 5.69 4.50
C TYR A 176 -8.93 5.44 4.21
N ARG A 177 -9.28 4.98 3.00
CA ARG A 177 -10.65 4.80 2.52
C ARG A 177 -10.85 3.41 1.94
N CYS A 178 -12.10 2.98 1.90
CA CYS A 178 -12.47 1.73 1.25
C CYS A 178 -12.28 1.82 -0.27
N SER A 179 -11.58 0.85 -0.87
CA SER A 179 -11.36 0.80 -2.32
C SER A 179 -12.65 0.62 -3.13
N GLN A 180 -13.69 0.01 -2.54
CA GLN A 180 -14.99 -0.21 -3.18
C GLN A 180 -15.93 0.99 -3.07
N CYS A 181 -16.24 1.45 -1.84
CA CYS A 181 -17.27 2.49 -1.63
C CYS A 181 -16.71 3.89 -1.30
N ARG A 182 -15.38 4.03 -1.23
CA ARG A 182 -14.65 5.28 -0.90
C ARG A 182 -14.94 5.88 0.49
N GLU A 183 -15.74 5.19 1.30
CA GLU A 183 -16.02 5.57 2.68
C GLU A 183 -14.74 5.54 3.50
N SER A 184 -14.62 6.49 4.43
CA SER A 184 -13.45 6.50 5.30
C SER A 184 -13.48 5.36 6.31
N TYR A 185 -12.32 4.75 6.52
CA TYR A 185 -12.15 3.77 7.60
C TYR A 185 -12.14 4.44 8.98
N GLY A 186 -11.66 5.67 9.11
CA GLY A 186 -11.44 6.29 10.44
C GLY A 186 -11.61 7.82 10.53
N GLY A 187 -11.60 8.53 9.41
CA GLY A 187 -11.69 10.00 9.35
C GLY A 187 -10.99 10.60 8.13
N HIS A 188 -10.43 11.80 8.27
CA HIS A 188 -9.78 12.49 7.15
C HIS A 188 -8.41 11.91 6.75
N GLY A 189 -7.81 11.09 7.63
CA GLY A 189 -6.51 10.45 7.40
C GLY A 189 -5.34 11.43 7.54
N TRP A 190 -4.23 11.12 6.88
CA TRP A 190 -3.02 11.95 6.93
C TRP A 190 -2.99 13.03 5.84
N ARG A 191 -2.39 14.18 6.15
CA ARG A 191 -2.00 15.22 5.20
C ARG A 191 -0.63 15.81 5.57
N PRO A 192 0.23 16.19 4.60
CA PRO A 192 1.56 16.75 4.90
C PRO A 192 1.52 18.02 5.75
N THR A 193 0.56 18.91 5.47
CA THR A 193 0.39 20.21 6.16
C THR A 193 -0.17 20.07 7.57
N GLU A 194 -0.81 18.94 7.88
CA GLU A 194 -1.45 18.66 9.18
C GLU A 194 -0.73 17.52 9.92
N ALA A 195 0.47 17.12 9.48
CA ALA A 195 1.21 16.00 10.03
C ALA A 195 1.54 16.24 11.51
N ARG A 196 1.01 15.37 12.38
CA ARG A 196 1.26 15.40 13.82
C ARG A 196 1.79 14.04 14.27
N PRO A 197 2.81 14.00 15.14
CA PRO A 197 3.29 12.74 15.68
C PRO A 197 2.21 12.11 16.57
N MET A 198 2.20 10.77 16.61
CA MET A 198 1.33 10.05 17.53
C MET A 198 1.76 10.30 18.99
N ARG A 199 0.80 10.22 19.93
CA ARG A 199 1.09 10.37 21.37
C ARG A 199 2.13 9.32 21.80
N ALA A 200 3.14 9.75 22.55
CA ALA A 200 4.24 8.88 22.97
C ALA A 200 3.79 7.60 23.72
N GLY A 201 2.70 7.66 24.49
CA GLY A 201 2.13 6.49 25.15
C GLY A 201 1.62 5.42 24.17
N TYR A 202 1.00 5.85 23.07
CA TYR A 202 0.53 4.98 22.01
C TYR A 202 1.69 4.37 21.22
N CYS A 203 2.71 5.18 20.91
CA CYS A 203 3.93 4.70 20.27
C CYS A 203 4.61 3.59 21.11
N ARG A 204 4.73 3.79 22.43
CA ARG A 204 5.29 2.78 23.34
C ARG A 204 4.46 1.50 23.37
N ALA A 205 3.14 1.59 23.35
CA ALA A 205 2.27 0.42 23.36
C ALA A 205 2.41 -0.41 22.08
N LEU A 206 2.44 0.25 20.91
CA LEU A 206 2.71 -0.39 19.62
C LEU A 206 4.10 -1.04 19.59
N ALA A 207 5.11 -0.32 20.08
CA ALA A 207 6.48 -0.83 20.16
C ALA A 207 6.60 -2.11 20.99
N ARG A 208 6.03 -2.09 22.21
CA ARG A 208 6.01 -3.27 23.08
C ARG A 208 5.33 -4.45 22.42
N LYS A 209 4.19 -4.22 21.73
CA LYS A 209 3.50 -5.32 21.06
C LYS A 209 4.26 -5.83 19.86
N TYR A 210 4.91 -4.96 19.07
CA TYR A 210 5.76 -5.39 17.96
C TYR A 210 6.89 -6.30 18.46
N VAL A 211 7.63 -5.87 19.49
CA VAL A 211 8.72 -6.65 20.08
C VAL A 211 8.21 -7.97 20.64
N GLY A 212 7.08 -7.97 21.35
CA GLY A 212 6.43 -9.20 21.83
C GLY A 212 6.13 -10.17 20.68
N CYS A 213 5.47 -9.69 19.62
CA CYS A 213 5.18 -10.50 18.44
C CYS A 213 6.44 -10.99 17.71
N ALA A 214 7.52 -10.19 17.69
CA ALA A 214 8.80 -10.58 17.09
C ALA A 214 9.51 -11.67 17.92
N LEU A 215 9.37 -11.65 19.24
CA LEU A 215 9.93 -12.65 20.16
C LEU A 215 9.03 -13.89 20.33
N GLY A 216 7.83 -13.91 19.74
CA GLY A 216 6.85 -14.98 19.90
C GLY A 216 6.21 -15.03 21.30
N LEU A 217 6.08 -13.86 21.94
CA LEU A 217 5.50 -13.63 23.27
C LEU A 217 4.09 -13.03 23.22
#